data_AF-A0A4Y8V192-F1
#
_entry.id   AF-A0A4Y8V192-F1
#
_cell.length_a   1.000
_cell.length_b   1.000
_cell.length_c   1.000
_cell.angle_alpha   90.00
_cell.angle_beta   90.00
_cell.angle_gamma   90.00
#
_symmetry.space_group_name_H-M   'P 1'
#
loop_
_entity.id
_entity.type
_entity.pdbx_description
1 polymer ?
#
loop_
_entity_poly.entity_id
_entity_poly.type
_entity_poly.pdbx_seq_one_letter_code
_entity_poly.pdbx_strand_id
1 'polypeptide(L)'
;MGPRGAGLRSGAERSLLIDTGATEDGGASIARLNTWIREKPVSHVLGTHIEMTAEANVDYPMGTTYQPDERPLPLAPSDILKLHETLMSLEVPERTDLGSFIIWPVDRR
;
A
#
# COMPACT_ATOMS: atom_id res chain seq x y z
N MET A 1 -4.52 48.73 6.78
CA MET A 1 -3.56 48.21 7.78
C MET A 1 -4.30 47.20 8.65
N GLY A 2 -3.93 45.91 8.53
CA GLY A 2 -4.29 44.79 9.43
C GLY A 2 -5.68 44.13 9.25
N PRO A 3 -5.84 42.80 9.48
CA PRO A 3 -4.87 41.70 9.44
C PRO A 3 -5.26 40.62 8.40
N ARG A 4 -4.27 40.00 7.73
CA ARG A 4 -4.47 38.77 6.94
C ARG A 4 -4.47 37.58 7.90
N GLY A 5 -5.43 36.68 7.67
CA GLY A 5 -5.82 35.59 8.56
C GLY A 5 -4.72 34.61 8.90
N ALA A 6 -4.90 34.01 10.08
CA ALA A 6 -4.09 32.98 10.67
C ALA A 6 -3.82 31.81 9.72
N GLY A 7 -2.55 31.47 9.55
CA GLY A 7 -2.14 30.20 8.98
C GLY A 7 -2.57 29.07 9.92
N LEU A 8 -3.66 28.39 9.57
CA LEU A 8 -4.05 27.13 10.18
C LEU A 8 -3.05 26.08 9.70
N ARG A 9 -2.14 25.66 10.59
CA ARG A 9 -1.32 24.47 10.40
C ARG A 9 -2.28 23.27 10.49
N SER A 10 -2.65 22.72 9.34
CA SER A 10 -3.53 21.55 9.26
C SER A 10 -2.79 20.29 9.71
N GLY A 11 -3.22 19.71 10.83
CA GLY A 11 -2.93 18.32 11.17
C GLY A 11 -3.62 17.36 10.20
N ALA A 12 -3.03 16.19 9.97
CA ALA A 12 -3.51 15.19 9.01
C ALA A 12 -4.26 14.04 9.72
N GLU A 13 -5.44 13.66 9.20
CA GLU A 13 -6.21 12.46 9.62
C GLU A 13 -6.68 11.60 8.41
N ARG A 14 -7.04 10.31 8.63
CA ARG A 14 -6.46 9.11 7.95
C ARG A 14 -7.43 8.08 7.29
N SER A 15 -7.01 7.30 6.25
CA SER A 15 -7.75 6.14 5.65
C SER A 15 -6.85 5.06 4.96
N LEU A 16 -7.18 3.75 5.00
CA LEU A 16 -6.50 2.61 4.32
C LEU A 16 -7.46 1.87 3.36
N LEU A 17 -7.02 1.62 2.12
CA LEU A 17 -7.61 0.67 1.17
C LEU A 17 -6.51 -0.29 0.66
N ILE A 18 -6.74 -1.61 0.72
CA ILE A 18 -5.84 -2.63 0.11
C ILE A 18 -6.16 -2.71 -1.40
N ASP A 19 -6.09 -1.57 -2.08
CA ASP A 19 -6.16 -1.43 -3.56
C ASP A 19 -5.70 -0.04 -4.06
N THR A 20 -5.30 0.92 -3.20
CA THR A 20 -4.79 2.21 -3.69
C THR A 20 -3.81 2.87 -2.73
N GLY A 21 -2.57 3.08 -3.20
CA GLY A 21 -1.67 4.16 -2.76
C GLY A 21 -0.96 3.99 -1.41
N ALA A 22 0.37 4.07 -1.43
CA ALA A 22 1.21 4.14 -0.23
C ALA A 22 1.14 5.55 0.38
N THR A 23 0.24 5.74 1.35
CA THR A 23 0.19 6.92 2.21
C THR A 23 0.70 6.58 3.62
N GLU A 24 0.97 7.59 4.45
CA GLU A 24 1.37 7.40 5.87
C GLU A 24 0.36 6.55 6.69
N ASP A 25 -0.90 6.51 6.26
CA ASP A 25 -1.99 5.76 6.89
C ASP A 25 -2.05 4.32 6.43
N GLY A 26 -1.59 4.09 5.19
CA GLY A 26 -1.28 2.78 4.66
C GLY A 26 -0.26 2.06 5.53
N GLY A 27 0.86 2.71 5.84
CA GLY A 27 1.92 2.17 6.70
C GLY A 27 1.41 1.76 8.09
N ALA A 28 0.67 2.65 8.77
CA ALA A 28 0.09 2.34 10.07
C ALA A 28 -0.90 1.17 10.04
N SER A 29 -1.63 1.02 8.94
CA SER A 29 -2.65 -0.03 8.83
C SER A 29 -2.06 -1.37 8.41
N ILE A 30 -1.04 -1.37 7.55
CA ILE A 30 -0.20 -2.54 7.27
C ILE A 30 0.54 -3.00 8.53
N ALA A 31 1.03 -2.08 9.36
CA ALA A 31 1.66 -2.42 10.65
C ALA A 31 0.69 -3.13 11.61
N ARG A 32 -0.58 -2.66 11.69
CA ARG A 32 -1.63 -3.34 12.47
C ARG A 32 -1.93 -4.73 11.90
N LEU A 33 -2.07 -4.86 10.58
CA LEU A 33 -2.31 -6.14 9.93
C LEU A 33 -1.15 -7.12 10.17
N ASN A 34 0.09 -6.67 10.03
CA ASN A 34 1.28 -7.47 10.28
C ASN A 34 1.33 -7.98 11.74
N THR A 35 1.05 -7.10 12.71
CA THR A 35 0.94 -7.51 14.13
C THR A 35 -0.11 -8.60 14.33
N TRP A 36 -1.32 -8.41 13.77
CA TRP A 36 -2.41 -9.38 13.90
C TRP A 36 -2.10 -10.73 13.27
N ILE A 37 -1.51 -10.75 12.06
CA ILE A 37 -1.15 -11.97 11.35
C ILE A 37 -0.08 -12.76 12.12
N ARG A 38 0.87 -12.09 12.77
CA ARG A 38 1.94 -12.75 13.57
C ARG A 38 1.41 -13.48 14.80
N GLU A 39 0.25 -13.09 15.31
CA GLU A 39 -0.36 -13.66 16.52
C GLU A 39 -1.35 -14.80 16.24
N LYS A 40 -1.60 -15.11 14.97
CA LYS A 40 -2.67 -16.03 14.53
C LYS A 40 -2.14 -17.03 13.49
N PRO A 41 -2.71 -18.25 13.39
CA PRO A 41 -2.32 -19.22 12.38
C PRO A 41 -2.93 -18.87 11.01
N VAL A 42 -2.53 -17.74 10.44
CA VAL A 42 -2.97 -17.28 9.11
C VAL A 42 -2.12 -17.95 8.05
N SER A 43 -2.76 -18.63 7.08
CA SER A 43 -2.06 -19.23 5.94
C SER A 43 -2.00 -18.31 4.74
N HIS A 44 -3.04 -17.50 4.52
CA HIS A 44 -3.15 -16.57 3.40
C HIS A 44 -3.91 -15.31 3.81
N VAL A 45 -3.56 -14.21 3.17
CA VAL A 45 -4.31 -12.95 3.18
C VAL A 45 -4.90 -12.77 1.79
N LEU A 46 -6.21 -12.62 1.70
CA LEU A 46 -6.87 -12.31 0.44
C LEU A 46 -7.00 -10.81 0.32
N GLY A 47 -6.34 -10.22 -0.68
CA GLY A 47 -6.59 -8.84 -1.08
C GLY A 47 -7.85 -8.72 -1.94
N THR A 48 -8.29 -7.48 -2.18
CA THR A 48 -9.06 -7.17 -3.40
C THR A 48 -8.09 -7.10 -4.60
N HIS A 49 -8.62 -6.99 -5.81
CA HIS A 49 -7.90 -6.93 -7.09
C HIS A 49 -6.50 -6.33 -6.96
N ILE A 50 -5.53 -6.94 -7.64
CA ILE A 50 -4.17 -6.42 -7.70
C ILE A 50 -3.87 -6.22 -9.16
N GLU A 51 -3.52 -5.00 -9.54
CA GLU A 51 -3.11 -4.67 -10.90
C GLU A 51 -1.73 -5.26 -11.20
N MET A 52 -1.44 -6.50 -10.78
CA MET A 52 -0.17 -7.19 -10.91
C MET A 52 -0.34 -8.41 -11.81
N THR A 53 0.54 -8.54 -12.79
CA THR A 53 0.64 -9.79 -13.56
C THR A 53 1.32 -10.90 -12.75
N ALA A 54 1.32 -12.12 -13.26
CA ALA A 54 2.13 -13.22 -12.74
C ALA A 54 3.65 -12.99 -12.90
N GLU A 55 4.07 -12.05 -13.75
CA GLU A 55 5.46 -11.65 -13.89
C GLU A 55 5.87 -10.66 -12.79
N ALA A 56 7.06 -10.88 -12.22
CA ALA A 56 7.55 -10.08 -11.11
C ALA A 56 7.73 -8.60 -11.51
N ASN A 57 7.18 -7.69 -10.69
CA ASN A 57 7.26 -6.23 -10.90
C ASN A 57 6.63 -5.71 -12.19
N VAL A 58 5.74 -6.49 -12.80
CA VAL A 58 4.98 -6.08 -13.98
C VAL A 58 3.53 -5.90 -13.58
N ASP A 59 3.08 -4.65 -13.57
CA ASP A 59 1.70 -4.27 -13.29
C ASP A 59 0.88 -4.00 -14.57
N TYR A 60 -0.44 -4.13 -14.44
CA TYR A 60 -1.40 -3.55 -15.36
C TYR A 60 -1.54 -2.04 -15.07
N PRO A 61 -1.81 -1.20 -16.07
CA PRO A 61 -2.14 0.20 -15.83
C PRO A 61 -3.36 0.35 -14.90
N MET A 62 -3.34 1.39 -14.07
CA MET A 62 -4.44 1.69 -13.16
C MET A 62 -5.80 1.76 -13.88
N GLY A 63 -6.79 1.03 -13.34
CA GLY A 63 -8.15 0.97 -13.90
C GLY A 63 -8.33 -0.02 -15.07
N THR A 64 -7.36 -0.91 -15.31
CA THR A 64 -7.50 -1.97 -16.32
C THR A 64 -8.62 -2.95 -15.94
N THR A 65 -9.59 -3.14 -16.85
CA THR A 65 -10.80 -3.94 -16.61
C THR A 65 -10.68 -5.41 -17.02
N TYR A 66 -9.65 -5.79 -17.77
CA TYR A 66 -9.38 -7.16 -18.20
C TYR A 66 -7.91 -7.50 -18.00
N GLN A 67 -7.64 -8.43 -17.07
CA GLN A 67 -6.31 -8.80 -16.60
C GLN A 67 -6.11 -10.32 -16.73
N PRO A 68 -5.88 -10.84 -17.96
CA PRO A 68 -5.84 -12.29 -18.21
C PRO A 68 -4.72 -13.01 -17.47
N ASP A 69 -3.61 -12.31 -17.23
CA ASP A 69 -2.43 -12.81 -16.53
C ASP A 69 -2.33 -12.27 -15.09
N GLU A 70 -3.45 -11.84 -14.48
CA GLU A 70 -3.48 -11.40 -13.07
C GLU A 70 -2.93 -12.52 -12.17
N ARG A 71 -2.01 -12.16 -11.28
CA ARG A 71 -1.45 -13.14 -10.35
C ARG A 71 -2.52 -13.65 -9.37
N PRO A 72 -2.30 -14.81 -8.74
CA PRO A 72 -3.23 -15.32 -7.72
C PRO A 72 -3.48 -14.29 -6.60
N LEU A 73 -4.76 -14.08 -6.28
CA LEU A 73 -5.21 -13.20 -5.19
C LEU A 73 -4.61 -13.52 -3.80
N PRO A 74 -4.34 -14.79 -3.44
CA PRO A 74 -3.77 -15.09 -2.13
C PRO A 74 -2.34 -14.54 -1.97
N LEU A 75 -2.16 -13.71 -0.94
CA LEU A 75 -0.87 -13.29 -0.41
C LEU A 75 -0.45 -14.17 0.75
N ALA A 76 0.84 -14.42 0.87
CA ALA A 76 1.41 -15.08 2.05
C ALA A 76 1.57 -14.07 3.20
N PRO A 77 1.57 -14.52 4.47
CA PRO A 77 1.96 -13.67 5.61
C PRO A 77 3.31 -12.95 5.42
N SER A 78 4.27 -13.59 4.74
CA SER A 78 5.57 -13.02 4.41
C SER A 78 5.48 -11.81 3.48
N ASP A 79 4.47 -11.75 2.62
CA ASP A 79 4.24 -10.63 1.71
C ASP A 79 3.85 -9.38 2.50
N ILE A 80 2.99 -9.55 3.51
CA ILE A 80 2.58 -8.45 4.39
C ILE A 80 3.75 -7.96 5.25
N LEU A 81 4.59 -8.88 5.74
CA LEU A 81 5.80 -8.51 6.45
C LEU A 81 6.74 -7.69 5.57
N LYS A 82 7.00 -8.17 4.34
CA LYS A 82 7.86 -7.48 3.37
C LYS A 82 7.34 -6.08 3.03
N LEU A 83 6.03 -5.96 2.81
CA LEU A 83 5.38 -4.68 2.56
C LEU A 83 5.54 -3.74 3.76
N HIS A 84 5.31 -4.24 4.97
CA HIS A 84 5.46 -3.47 6.21
C HIS A 84 6.88 -2.96 6.39
N GLU A 85 7.88 -3.84 6.31
CA GLU A 85 9.29 -3.49 6.49
C GLU A 85 9.76 -2.47 5.45
N THR A 86 9.32 -2.64 4.20
CA THR A 86 9.66 -1.70 3.13
C THR A 86 9.00 -0.33 3.37
N LEU A 87 7.72 -0.28 3.70
CA LEU A 87 7.04 0.99 3.97
C LEU A 87 7.66 1.74 5.16
N MET A 88 8.17 1.04 6.16
CA MET A 88 8.83 1.64 7.33
C MET A 88 10.28 2.07 7.06
N SER A 89 10.92 1.57 5.99
CA SER A 89 12.27 1.95 5.61
C SER A 89 12.35 3.12 4.63
N LEU A 90 11.24 3.45 3.95
CA LEU A 90 11.17 4.55 3.00
C LEU A 90 11.12 5.90 3.73
N GLU A 91 12.14 6.73 3.53
CA GLU A 91 12.19 8.11 4.06
C GLU A 91 11.39 9.09 3.20
N VAL A 92 11.23 8.80 1.91
CA VAL A 92 10.47 9.58 0.95
C VAL A 92 9.60 8.64 0.11
N PRO A 93 8.44 9.10 -0.42
CA PRO A 93 7.64 8.30 -1.34
C PRO A 93 8.45 7.94 -2.59
N GLU A 94 8.70 6.65 -2.79
CA GLU A 94 9.49 6.12 -3.91
C GLU A 94 8.77 4.89 -4.49
N ARG A 95 8.95 4.67 -5.80
CA ARG A 95 8.51 3.43 -6.42
C ARG A 95 9.44 2.31 -5.98
N THR A 96 8.88 1.27 -5.34
CA THR A 96 9.68 0.13 -4.87
C THR A 96 9.11 -1.19 -5.36
N ASP A 97 9.93 -1.92 -6.10
CA ASP A 97 9.63 -3.22 -6.68
C ASP A 97 9.82 -4.34 -5.64
N LEU A 98 8.76 -5.11 -5.35
CA LEU A 98 8.77 -6.18 -4.34
C LEU A 98 8.46 -7.57 -4.90
N GLY A 99 8.45 -7.71 -6.21
CA GLY A 99 8.18 -8.93 -6.97
C GLY A 99 6.68 -9.15 -7.15
N SER A 100 6.00 -9.50 -6.06
CA SER A 100 4.56 -9.80 -6.05
C SER A 100 3.66 -8.57 -6.01
N PHE A 101 4.22 -7.39 -5.76
CA PHE A 101 3.55 -6.09 -5.76
C PHE A 101 4.58 -4.98 -5.91
N ILE A 102 4.12 -3.79 -6.28
CA ILE A 102 4.91 -2.58 -6.43
C ILE A 102 4.34 -1.54 -5.48
N ILE A 103 5.21 -0.87 -4.72
CA ILE A 103 4.84 0.35 -4.01
C ILE A 103 4.91 1.48 -5.03
N TRP A 104 3.80 2.21 -5.20
CA TRP A 104 3.74 3.40 -6.05
C TRP A 104 3.66 4.67 -5.19
N PRO A 105 4.50 5.69 -5.44
CA PRO A 105 4.31 7.01 -4.87
C PRO A 105 3.09 7.64 -5.54
N VAL A 106 2.15 8.13 -4.74
CA VAL A 106 0.95 8.81 -5.22
C VAL A 106 0.93 10.24 -4.73
N ASP A 107 0.68 11.18 -5.63
CA ASP A 107 0.43 12.57 -5.26
C ASP A 107 -0.91 12.68 -4.53
N ARG A 108 -0.95 13.51 -3.48
CA ARG A 108 -2.19 13.79 -2.77
C ARG A 108 -3.05 14.73 -3.63
N ARG A 109 -4.16 14.22 -4.17
CA ARG A 109 -5.18 15.02 -4.88
C ARG A 109 -6.06 15.79 -3.90
#